data_AF-A0A3S0D2Q3-F1
#
_entry.id   AF-A0A3S0D2Q3-F1
#
_cell.length_a   1.000
_cell.length_b   1.000
_cell.length_c   1.000
_cell.angle_alpha   90.00
_cell.angle_beta   90.00
_cell.angle_gamma   90.00
#
_symmetry.space_group_name_H-M   'P 1'
#
loop_
_entity.id
_entity.type
_entity.pdbx_description
1 polymer ?
#
loop_
_entity_poly.entity_id
_entity_poly.type
_entity_poly.pdbx_seq_one_letter_code
_entity_poly.pdbx_strand_id
1 'polypeptide(L)'
;MQINNVEAIEQQSILDSVKEKVSLQNFFEKVQDSRALILDIAIYGGIGFLIGYLLKRYINAVITMIMMSTMLFVLQQFSLITITIHWEIIYEILGITQLMHLIGESVHLFIFEWAKANVFLVISWMVGLLVGIKLG
;
A
#
# COMPACT_ATOMS: atom_id res chain seq x y z
N MET A 1 39.47 27.99 6.05
CA MET A 1 38.03 27.84 6.37
C MET A 1 37.22 28.10 5.10
N GLN A 2 37.02 27.10 4.22
CA GLN A 2 36.21 27.23 3.00
C GLN A 2 35.41 25.95 2.67
N ILE A 3 35.05 25.16 3.69
CA ILE A 3 34.42 23.83 3.47
C ILE A 3 32.91 23.85 3.78
N ASN A 4 32.38 24.93 4.36
CA ASN A 4 30.98 24.96 4.83
C ASN A 4 29.95 25.54 3.83
N ASN A 5 30.36 25.92 2.61
CA ASN A 5 29.48 26.62 1.66
C ASN A 5 28.98 25.75 0.50
N VAL A 6 29.44 24.50 0.38
CA VAL A 6 29.05 23.61 -0.72
C VAL A 6 27.83 22.76 -0.36
N GLU A 7 27.68 22.35 0.90
CA GLU A 7 26.57 21.48 1.35
C GLU A 7 25.19 22.17 1.38
N ALA A 8 25.16 23.50 1.55
CA ALA A 8 23.90 24.26 1.58
C ALA A 8 23.23 24.40 0.20
N ILE A 9 24.01 24.35 -0.88
CA ILE A 9 23.53 24.53 -2.26
C ILE A 9 22.89 23.24 -2.77
N GLU A 10 23.42 22.09 -2.37
CA GLU A 10 22.91 20.78 -2.81
C GLU A 10 21.56 20.45 -2.16
N GLN A 11 21.37 20.80 -0.88
CA GLN A 11 20.08 20.62 -0.20
C GLN A 11 18.98 21.51 -0.77
N GLN A 12 19.28 22.75 -1.16
CA GLN A 12 18.30 23.62 -1.84
C GLN A 12 17.93 23.08 -3.22
N SER A 13 18.90 22.56 -3.98
CA SER A 13 18.67 21.96 -5.31
C SER A 13 17.77 20.72 -5.27
N ILE A 14 17.91 19.87 -4.24
CA ILE A 14 17.05 18.70 -4.05
C ILE A 14 15.65 19.11 -3.59
N LEU A 15 15.54 20.09 -2.69
CA LEU A 15 14.24 20.59 -2.22
C LEU A 15 13.45 21.28 -3.34
N ASP A 16 14.12 22.04 -4.21
CA ASP A 16 13.49 22.70 -5.35
C ASP A 16 13.10 21.68 -6.43
N SER A 17 13.92 20.66 -6.68
CA SER A 17 13.61 19.56 -7.61
C SER A 17 12.42 18.70 -7.15
N VAL A 18 12.26 18.50 -5.84
CA VAL A 18 11.10 17.80 -5.27
C VAL A 18 9.87 18.70 -5.31
N LYS A 19 10.01 20.00 -5.05
CA LYS A 19 8.91 20.97 -5.09
C LYS A 19 8.36 21.19 -6.50
N GLU A 20 9.20 21.12 -7.53
CA GLU A 20 8.81 21.23 -8.93
C GLU A 20 8.17 19.92 -9.47
N LYS A 21 8.69 18.75 -9.07
CA LYS A 21 8.07 17.44 -9.40
C LYS A 21 6.79 17.17 -8.62
N VAL A 22 6.59 17.79 -7.46
CA VAL A 22 5.32 17.84 -6.71
C VAL A 22 4.58 19.13 -7.09
N SER A 23 4.40 19.34 -8.39
CA SER A 23 3.63 20.46 -8.93
C SER A 23 2.14 20.27 -8.63
N LEU A 24 1.73 20.77 -7.46
CA LEU A 24 0.33 20.95 -7.06
C LEU A 24 -0.50 21.73 -8.10
N GLN A 25 0.14 22.45 -9.01
CA GLN A 25 -0.51 23.13 -10.14
C GLN A 25 -0.92 22.16 -11.27
N ASN A 26 -0.06 21.18 -11.62
CA ASN A 26 -0.43 20.09 -12.52
C ASN A 26 -1.51 19.17 -11.91
N PHE A 27 -1.62 19.16 -10.57
CA PHE A 27 -2.69 18.49 -9.83
C PHE A 27 -4.04 19.19 -10.04
N PHE A 28 -4.12 20.52 -9.93
CA PHE A 28 -5.40 21.22 -10.13
C PHE A 28 -5.90 21.15 -11.57
N GLU A 29 -5.01 21.28 -12.55
CA GLU A 29 -5.40 21.20 -13.96
C GLU A 29 -5.88 19.80 -14.36
N LYS A 30 -5.21 18.72 -13.91
CA LYS A 30 -5.64 17.34 -14.21
C LYS A 30 -6.88 16.89 -13.44
N VAL A 31 -7.06 17.38 -12.21
CA VAL A 31 -8.23 17.06 -11.37
C VAL A 31 -9.48 17.78 -11.89
N GLN A 32 -9.33 19.01 -12.40
CA GLN A 32 -10.47 19.79 -12.91
C GLN A 32 -11.06 19.20 -14.20
N ASP A 33 -10.22 18.65 -15.07
CA ASP A 33 -10.66 18.14 -16.38
C ASP A 33 -11.25 16.72 -16.33
N SER A 34 -10.93 15.94 -15.28
CA SER A 34 -11.34 14.53 -15.18
C SER A 34 -12.18 14.26 -13.93
N ARG A 35 -13.50 14.44 -14.05
CA ARG A 35 -14.48 14.04 -13.01
C ARG A 35 -14.33 12.57 -12.60
N ALA A 36 -13.87 11.71 -13.52
CA ALA A 36 -13.59 10.30 -13.24
C ALA A 36 -12.47 10.14 -12.20
N LEU A 37 -11.41 10.94 -12.29
CA LEU A 37 -10.26 10.89 -11.39
C LEU A 37 -10.65 11.31 -9.96
N ILE A 38 -11.53 12.31 -9.81
CA ILE A 38 -12.07 12.72 -8.50
C ILE A 38 -12.86 11.58 -7.85
N LEU A 39 -13.69 10.88 -8.64
CA LEU A 39 -14.50 9.77 -8.16
C LEU A 39 -13.61 8.60 -7.73
N ASP A 40 -12.57 8.28 -8.49
CA ASP A 40 -11.60 7.26 -8.12
C ASP A 40 -10.85 7.66 -6.84
N ILE A 41 -10.37 8.90 -6.73
CA ILE A 41 -9.74 9.40 -5.50
C ILE A 41 -10.67 9.24 -4.30
N ALA A 42 -11.95 9.59 -4.43
CA ALA A 42 -12.93 9.48 -3.35
C ALA A 42 -13.23 8.02 -2.96
N ILE A 43 -13.35 7.11 -3.94
CA ILE A 43 -13.57 5.67 -3.68
C ILE A 43 -12.35 5.08 -2.96
N TYR A 44 -11.15 5.28 -3.51
CA TYR A 44 -9.93 4.73 -2.93
C TYR A 44 -9.61 5.35 -1.56
N GLY A 45 -9.87 6.65 -1.39
CA GLY A 45 -9.78 7.32 -0.09
C GLY A 45 -10.79 6.77 0.92
N GLY A 46 -12.04 6.54 0.49
CA GLY A 46 -13.09 5.93 1.30
C GLY A 46 -12.78 4.49 1.71
N ILE A 47 -12.24 3.68 0.81
CA ILE A 47 -11.76 2.32 1.11
C ILE A 47 -10.61 2.38 2.10
N GLY A 48 -9.64 3.28 1.90
CA GLY A 48 -8.54 3.51 2.85
C GLY A 48 -9.07 3.87 4.24
N PHE A 49 -10.03 4.79 4.31
CA PHE A 49 -10.71 5.17 5.56
C PHE A 49 -11.40 4.00 6.24
N LEU A 50 -12.18 3.22 5.49
CA LEU A 50 -12.89 2.06 6.01
C LEU A 50 -11.90 1.03 6.58
N ILE A 51 -10.83 0.73 5.83
CA ILE A 51 -9.77 -0.19 6.26
C ILE A 51 -9.08 0.35 7.52
N GLY A 52 -8.69 1.62 7.55
CA GLY A 52 -8.05 2.24 8.71
C GLY A 52 -8.94 2.20 9.96
N TYR A 53 -10.23 2.49 9.80
CA TYR A 53 -11.23 2.42 10.87
C TYR A 53 -11.41 0.98 11.38
N LEU A 54 -11.57 0.01 10.47
CA LEU A 54 -11.64 -1.41 10.82
C LEU A 54 -10.37 -1.87 11.53
N LEU A 55 -9.20 -1.47 11.04
CA LEU A 55 -7.92 -1.93 11.57
C LEU A 55 -7.77 -1.56 13.04
N LYS A 56 -8.21 -0.37 13.45
CA LYS A 56 -8.16 0.04 14.85
C LYS A 56 -9.20 -0.67 15.71
N ARG A 57 -10.43 -0.80 15.20
CA ARG A 57 -11.51 -1.51 15.91
C ARG A 57 -11.21 -3.00 16.09
N TYR A 58 -10.56 -3.63 15.12
CA TYR A 58 -10.23 -5.05 15.10
C TYR A 58 -8.75 -5.33 15.36
N ILE A 59 -7.97 -4.34 15.84
CA ILE A 59 -6.53 -4.53 16.07
C ILE A 59 -6.28 -5.72 17.01
N ASN A 60 -7.11 -5.86 18.04
CA ASN A 60 -7.01 -6.98 18.98
C ASN A 60 -7.27 -8.32 18.27
N ALA A 61 -8.29 -8.39 17.41
CA ALA A 61 -8.59 -9.60 16.66
C ALA A 61 -7.48 -9.94 15.65
N VAL A 62 -6.93 -8.94 14.96
CA VAL A 62 -5.81 -9.10 14.03
C VAL A 62 -4.56 -9.58 14.77
N ILE A 63 -4.24 -8.98 15.91
CA ILE A 63 -3.11 -9.41 16.77
C ILE A 63 -3.31 -10.85 17.23
N THR A 64 -4.52 -11.21 17.70
CA THR A 64 -4.83 -12.58 18.10
C THR A 64 -4.69 -13.56 16.94
N MET A 65 -5.14 -13.20 15.73
CA MET A 65 -4.99 -14.04 14.54
C MET A 65 -3.51 -14.23 14.18
N ILE A 66 -2.70 -13.16 14.21
CA ILE A 66 -1.26 -13.24 13.93
C ILE A 66 -0.55 -14.10 14.98
N MET A 67 -0.89 -13.95 16.26
CA MET A 67 -0.38 -14.80 17.35
C MET A 67 -0.73 -16.27 17.12
N MET A 68 -1.98 -16.56 16.78
CA MET A 68 -2.44 -17.92 16.49
C MET A 68 -1.73 -18.51 15.27
N SER A 69 -1.58 -17.73 14.20
CA SER A 69 -0.88 -18.15 12.98
C SER A 69 0.61 -18.39 13.24
N THR A 70 1.25 -17.56 14.06
CA THR A 70 2.65 -17.74 14.48
C THR A 70 2.80 -19.01 15.33
N MET A 71 1.87 -19.25 16.25
CA MET A 71 1.85 -20.47 17.06
C MET A 71 1.70 -21.72 16.17
N LEU A 72 0.78 -21.71 15.22
CA LEU A 72 0.61 -22.77 14.23
C LEU A 72 1.89 -23.02 13.42
N PHE A 73 2.55 -21.94 12.97
CA PHE A 73 3.80 -22.04 12.22
C PHE A 73 4.94 -22.65 13.07
N VAL A 74 5.05 -22.27 14.34
CA VAL A 74 6.02 -22.86 15.26
C VAL A 74 5.71 -24.35 15.50
N LEU A 75 4.45 -24.71 15.71
CA LEU A 75 4.04 -26.13 15.87
C LEU A 75 4.36 -26.97 14.62
N GLN A 76 4.26 -26.38 13.44
CA GLN A 76 4.66 -27.02 12.19
C GLN A 76 6.17 -27.27 12.12
N GLN A 77 7.01 -26.32 12.58
CA GLN A 77 8.47 -26.51 12.62
C GLN A 77 8.89 -27.66 13.56
N PHE A 78 8.18 -27.83 14.67
CA PHE A 78 8.39 -28.97 15.58
C PHE A 78 7.78 -30.29 15.06
N SER A 79 7.25 -30.31 13.83
CA SER A 79 6.59 -31.48 13.21
C SER A 79 5.44 -32.08 14.03
N LEU A 80 4.85 -31.30 14.94
CA LEU A 80 3.71 -31.73 15.76
C LEU A 80 2.38 -31.71 14.96
N ILE A 81 2.30 -30.86 13.94
CA ILE A 81 1.15 -30.70 13.05
C ILE A 81 1.65 -30.48 11.61
N THR A 82 1.18 -31.27 10.65
CA THR A 82 1.43 -31.04 9.23
C THR A 82 0.29 -30.22 8.64
N ILE A 83 0.53 -28.93 8.40
CA ILE A 83 -0.44 -28.05 7.75
C ILE A 83 -0.19 -28.12 6.24
N THR A 84 -1.02 -28.87 5.51
CA THR A 84 -0.96 -28.96 4.05
C THR A 84 -1.98 -27.99 3.44
N ILE A 85 -1.50 -26.84 2.98
CA ILE A 85 -2.33 -25.86 2.27
C ILE A 85 -2.50 -26.32 0.83
N HIS A 86 -3.71 -26.74 0.47
CA HIS A 86 -4.05 -27.13 -0.90
C HIS A 86 -4.44 -25.87 -1.68
N TRP A 87 -3.45 -25.22 -2.28
CA TRP A 87 -3.64 -24.00 -3.06
C TRP A 87 -4.60 -24.18 -4.25
N GLU A 88 -4.66 -25.38 -4.81
CA GLU A 88 -5.54 -25.75 -5.91
C GLU A 88 -7.03 -25.49 -5.59
N ILE A 89 -7.47 -25.89 -4.39
CA ILE A 89 -8.85 -25.70 -3.92
C ILE A 89 -9.16 -24.22 -3.69
N ILE A 90 -8.18 -23.46 -3.20
CA ILE A 90 -8.33 -22.02 -2.99
C ILE A 90 -8.48 -21.30 -4.33
N TYR A 91 -7.69 -21.68 -5.34
CA TYR A 91 -7.79 -21.11 -6.68
C TYR A 91 -9.10 -21.47 -7.38
N GLU A 92 -9.60 -22.69 -7.17
CA GLU A 92 -10.88 -23.14 -7.70
C GLU A 92 -12.06 -22.37 -7.09
N ILE A 93 -12.07 -22.18 -5.76
CA ILE A 93 -13.11 -21.40 -5.06
C ILE A 93 -13.08 -19.93 -5.46
N LEU A 94 -11.88 -19.36 -5.67
CA LEU A 94 -11.72 -17.96 -6.08
C LEU A 94 -11.91 -17.75 -7.59
N GLY A 95 -12.07 -18.81 -8.38
CA GLY A 95 -12.21 -18.74 -9.84
C GLY A 95 -10.96 -18.20 -10.55
N ILE A 96 -9.79 -18.28 -9.90
CA ILE A 96 -8.53 -17.74 -10.42
C ILE A 96 -7.85 -18.85 -11.23
N THR A 97 -7.86 -18.75 -12.55
CA THR A 97 -7.08 -19.64 -13.43
C THR A 97 -5.58 -19.57 -13.07
N GLN A 98 -4.91 -20.72 -13.04
CA GLN A 98 -3.52 -20.96 -12.60
C GLN A 98 -2.40 -20.12 -13.26
N LEU A 99 -2.74 -19.13 -14.10
CA LEU A 99 -1.83 -18.15 -14.70
C LEU A 99 -1.01 -17.34 -13.68
N MET A 100 -1.41 -17.33 -12.41
CA MET A 100 -0.71 -16.59 -11.35
C MET A 100 0.62 -17.20 -10.88
N HIS A 101 0.93 -18.46 -11.21
CA HIS A 101 2.19 -19.08 -10.77
C HIS A 101 3.43 -18.44 -11.39
N LEU A 102 3.31 -17.82 -12.57
CA LEU A 102 4.40 -17.09 -13.26
C LEU A 102 4.62 -15.66 -12.76
N ILE A 103 3.71 -15.11 -11.94
CA ILE A 103 3.77 -13.71 -11.47
C ILE A 103 4.59 -13.62 -10.16
N GLY A 104 4.81 -14.73 -9.45
CA GLY A 104 5.40 -14.77 -8.12
C GLY A 104 6.77 -14.08 -7.97
N GLU A 105 7.60 -14.12 -9.01
CA GLU A 105 8.94 -13.49 -8.98
C GLU A 105 8.93 -11.99 -9.27
N SER A 106 7.84 -11.41 -9.79
CA SER A 106 7.79 -10.01 -10.25
C SER A 106 6.59 -9.22 -9.75
N VAL A 107 5.76 -9.78 -8.85
CA VAL A 107 4.63 -9.06 -8.23
C VAL A 107 5.07 -7.75 -7.58
N HIS A 108 6.23 -7.74 -6.93
CA HIS A 108 6.74 -6.57 -6.22
C HIS A 108 7.11 -5.42 -7.17
N LEU A 109 7.74 -5.72 -8.31
CA LEU A 109 8.04 -4.75 -9.36
C LEU A 109 6.74 -4.24 -10.00
N PHE A 110 5.79 -5.13 -10.29
CA PHE A 110 4.50 -4.76 -10.86
C PHE A 110 3.69 -3.84 -9.94
N ILE A 111 3.60 -4.17 -8.64
CA ILE A 111 2.93 -3.32 -7.64
C ILE A 111 3.62 -1.96 -7.55
N PHE A 112 4.96 -1.94 -7.58
CA PHE A 112 5.73 -0.71 -7.48
C PHE A 112 5.59 0.19 -8.71
N GLU A 113 5.61 -0.38 -9.91
CA GLU A 113 5.36 0.34 -11.15
C GLU A 113 3.92 0.85 -11.23
N TRP A 114 2.95 0.03 -10.82
CA TRP A 114 1.55 0.45 -10.72
C TRP A 114 1.35 1.59 -9.71
N ALA A 115 2.02 1.51 -8.55
CA ALA A 115 1.97 2.55 -7.54
C ALA A 115 2.61 3.86 -8.04
N LYS A 116 3.71 3.78 -8.78
CA LYS A 116 4.35 4.93 -9.45
C LYS A 116 3.47 5.53 -10.55
N ALA A 117 2.70 4.71 -11.27
CA ALA A 117 1.76 5.19 -12.27
C ALA A 117 0.54 5.87 -11.63
N ASN A 118 0.12 5.42 -10.44
CA ASN A 118 -1.09 5.85 -9.76
C ASN A 118 -0.82 6.54 -8.41
N VAL A 119 0.23 7.37 -8.35
CA VAL A 119 0.67 8.04 -7.11
C VAL A 119 -0.46 8.79 -6.41
N PHE A 120 -1.36 9.43 -7.18
CA PHE A 120 -2.50 10.18 -6.62
C PHE A 120 -3.49 9.28 -5.87
N LEU A 121 -3.78 8.09 -6.40
CA LEU A 121 -4.66 7.12 -5.75
C LEU A 121 -4.04 6.58 -4.47
N VAL A 122 -2.73 6.30 -4.50
CA VAL A 122 -1.97 5.83 -3.33
C VAL A 122 -1.98 6.89 -2.22
N ILE A 123 -1.75 8.16 -2.56
CA ILE A 123 -1.78 9.26 -1.59
C ILE A 123 -3.19 9.44 -1.01
N SER A 124 -4.24 9.42 -1.84
CA SER A 124 -5.63 9.48 -1.37
C SER A 124 -5.95 8.35 -0.40
N TRP A 125 -5.58 7.11 -0.76
CA TRP A 125 -5.75 5.93 0.07
C TRP A 125 -5.00 6.03 1.39
N MET A 126 -3.75 6.52 1.39
CA MET A 126 -2.98 6.77 2.62
C MET A 126 -3.63 7.82 3.52
N VAL A 127 -4.11 8.93 2.95
CA VAL A 127 -4.80 9.98 3.71
C VAL A 127 -6.08 9.42 4.33
N GLY A 128 -6.88 8.70 3.55
CA GLY A 128 -8.07 8.01 4.03
C GLY A 128 -7.74 7.06 5.18
N LEU A 129 -6.71 6.22 5.02
CA LEU A 129 -6.27 5.27 6.02
C LEU A 129 -5.82 5.94 7.33
N LEU A 130 -5.00 7.00 7.26
CA LEU A 130 -4.55 7.74 8.43
C LEU A 130 -5.73 8.36 9.19
N VAL A 131 -6.68 8.94 8.46
CA VAL A 131 -7.90 9.51 9.03
C VAL A 131 -8.76 8.40 9.67
N GLY A 132 -8.88 7.26 9.01
CA GLY A 132 -9.58 6.07 9.52
C GLY A 132 -9.00 5.55 10.82
N ILE A 133 -7.67 5.41 10.91
CA ILE A 133 -6.97 4.98 12.14
C ILE A 133 -7.09 6.04 13.24
N LYS A 134 -7.21 7.32 12.92
CA LYS A 134 -7.38 8.34 13.96
C LYS A 134 -8.80 8.31 14.56
N LEU A 135 -9.81 8.07 13.72
CA LEU A 135 -11.23 8.13 14.08
C LEU A 135 -11.81 6.81 14.61
N GLY A 136 -11.30 5.65 14.16
CA GLY A 136 -11.62 4.34 14.74
C GLY A 136 -10.99 4.16 16.11
#